data_AF-A0A953D347-F1
#
_entry.id   AF-A0A953D347-F1
#
_cell.length_a   1.000
_cell.length_b   1.000
_cell.length_c   1.000
_cell.angle_alpha   90.00
_cell.angle_beta   90.00
_cell.angle_gamma   90.00
#
_symmetry.space_group_name_H-M   'P 1'
#
loop_
_entity.id
_entity.type
_entity.pdbx_description
1 polymer ?
#
loop_
_entity_poly.entity_id
_entity_poly.type
_entity_poly.pdbx_seq_one_letter_code
_entity_poly.pdbx_strand_id
1 'polypeptide(L)' 'MVKYLLVAIVAALAIGLLRSRWRRPGREPRQAPPPEDMVGCAHCGIHFPRGEGVAAGGHRFCSEAHRDQFRSSR' A
#
# COMPACT_ATOMS: atom_id res chain seq x y z
N MET A 1 45.31 -7.08 -26.41
CA MET A 1 44.03 -6.37 -26.60
C MET A 1 42.81 -7.27 -26.41
N VAL A 2 42.76 -8.46 -27.02
CA VAL A 2 41.62 -9.42 -26.93
C VAL A 2 41.26 -9.92 -25.52
N LYS A 3 42.22 -10.00 -24.58
CA LYS A 3 41.93 -10.47 -23.21
C LYS A 3 40.93 -9.58 -22.46
N TYR A 4 40.97 -8.27 -22.71
CA TYR A 4 40.06 -7.32 -22.04
C TYR A 4 38.66 -7.38 -22.63
N LEU A 5 38.54 -7.69 -23.93
CA LEU A 5 37.25 -7.91 -24.58
C LEU A 5 36.54 -9.16 -24.02
N LEU A 6 37.29 -10.25 -23.81
CA LEU A 6 36.72 -11.45 -23.19
C LEU A 6 36.24 -11.20 -21.77
N VAL A 7 37.03 -10.47 -20.97
CA VAL A 7 36.64 -10.12 -19.59
C VAL A 7 35.40 -9.21 -19.58
N ALA A 8 35.32 -8.23 -20.47
CA ALA A 8 34.16 -7.35 -20.58
C ALA A 8 32.87 -8.10 -20.97
N ILE A 9 32.97 -9.06 -21.90
CA ILE A 9 31.84 -9.91 -22.31
C ILE A 9 31.37 -10.78 -21.15
N VAL A 10 32.28 -11.46 -20.45
CA VAL A 10 31.93 -12.30 -19.30
C VAL A 10 31.33 -11.47 -18.17
N ALA A 11 31.87 -10.28 -17.89
CA ALA A 11 31.31 -9.37 -16.90
C ALA A 11 29.90 -8.89 -17.29
N ALA A 12 29.69 -8.52 -18.56
CA ALA A 12 28.37 -8.11 -19.04
C ALA A 12 27.33 -9.23 -18.93
N LEU A 13 27.71 -10.47 -19.26
CA LEU A 13 26.84 -11.64 -19.10
C LEU A 13 26.53 -11.93 -17.63
N ALA A 14 27.53 -11.87 -16.75
CA ALA A 14 27.34 -12.06 -15.32
C ALA A 14 26.43 -11.00 -14.71
N ILE A 15 26.62 -9.72 -15.06
CA ILE A 15 25.79 -8.60 -14.61
C ILE A 15 24.37 -8.74 -15.17
N GLY A 16 24.22 -9.12 -16.45
CA GLY A 16 22.91 -9.34 -17.07
C GLY A 16 22.11 -10.45 -16.37
N LEU A 17 22.76 -11.57 -16.05
CA LEU A 17 22.13 -12.70 -15.36
C LEU A 17 21.81 -12.39 -13.88
N LEU A 18 22.68 -11.64 -13.20
CA LEU A 18 22.43 -11.20 -11.83
C LEU A 18 21.29 -10.18 -11.78
N ARG A 19 21.28 -9.23 -12.73
CA ARG A 19 20.24 -8.21 -12.85
C ARG A 19 18.90 -8.84 -13.25
N SER A 20 18.86 -9.88 -14.08
CA SER A 20 17.61 -10.59 -14.40
C SER A 20 17.08 -11.39 -13.20
N ARG A 21 17.95 -11.96 -12.37
CA ARG A 21 17.54 -12.57 -11.08
C ARG A 21 17.07 -11.56 -10.04
N TRP A 22 17.65 -10.36 -10.01
CA TRP A 22 17.27 -9.28 -9.09
C TRP A 22 16.10 -8.43 -9.56
N ARG A 23 15.84 -8.42 -10.87
CA ARG A 23 14.51 -8.14 -11.42
C ARG A 23 13.62 -9.31 -10.98
N ARG A 24 13.25 -9.33 -9.70
CA ARG A 24 12.01 -9.97 -9.28
C ARG A 24 11.00 -9.53 -10.32
N PRO A 25 10.22 -10.43 -10.94
CA PRO A 25 9.08 -9.99 -11.73
C PRO A 25 8.38 -9.04 -10.79
N GLY A 26 8.36 -7.76 -11.15
CA GLY A 26 7.53 -6.80 -10.44
C GLY A 26 6.21 -7.52 -10.46
N ARG A 27 5.72 -7.92 -9.28
CA ARG A 27 4.33 -8.29 -9.15
C ARG A 27 3.65 -7.16 -9.90
N GLU A 28 3.06 -7.49 -11.04
CA GLU A 28 2.07 -6.65 -11.66
C GLU A 28 1.27 -6.12 -10.46
N PRO A 29 1.22 -4.80 -10.24
CA PRO A 29 0.49 -4.29 -9.10
C PRO A 29 -0.93 -4.75 -9.37
N ARG A 30 -1.29 -5.90 -8.79
CA ARG A 30 -2.64 -6.43 -8.78
C ARG A 30 -3.34 -5.37 -7.99
N GLN A 31 -3.91 -4.41 -8.71
CA GLN A 31 -4.31 -3.09 -8.28
C GLN A 31 -4.66 -3.17 -6.81
N ALA A 32 -3.67 -2.90 -5.93
CA ALA A 32 -4.00 -2.76 -4.54
C ALA A 32 -4.93 -1.55 -4.57
N PRO A 33 -6.17 -1.65 -4.07
CA PRO A 33 -7.07 -0.51 -4.07
C PRO A 33 -6.29 0.70 -3.54
N PRO A 34 -6.42 1.87 -4.19
CA PRO A 34 -5.65 3.04 -3.82
C PRO A 34 -5.76 3.24 -2.30
N PRO A 35 -4.65 3.56 -1.62
CA PRO A 35 -4.65 3.73 -0.17
C PRO A 35 -5.77 4.71 0.21
N GLU A 36 -6.74 4.21 0.97
CA GLU A 36 -7.86 5.01 1.43
C GLU A 36 -7.41 5.99 2.52
N ASP A 37 -8.08 7.14 2.61
CA ASP A 37 -7.87 8.07 3.72
C ASP A 37 -8.21 7.36 5.04
N MET A 38 -7.23 7.28 5.95
CA MET A 38 -7.46 6.80 7.31
C MET A 38 -8.17 7.91 8.09
N VAL A 39 -9.40 7.66 8.53
CA VAL A 39 -10.21 8.62 9.30
C VAL A 39 -10.39 8.14 10.73
N GLY A 40 -10.47 9.08 11.67
CA GLY A 40 -10.72 8.79 13.08
C GLY A 40 -12.21 8.69 13.40
N CYS A 41 -12.58 7.74 14.25
CA CYS A 41 -13.94 7.68 14.79
C CYS A 41 -14.18 8.82 15.79
N ALA A 42 -15.27 9.57 15.61
CA ALA A 42 -15.63 10.67 16.53
C ALA A 42 -16.06 10.21 17.94
N HIS A 43 -16.35 8.92 18.14
CA HIS A 43 -16.73 8.35 19.44
C HIS A 43 -15.56 7.68 20.17
N CYS A 44 -14.86 6.74 19.52
CA CYS A 44 -13.79 5.96 20.17
C CYS A 44 -12.36 6.34 19.73
N GLY A 45 -12.19 7.21 18.73
CA GLY A 45 -10.87 7.64 18.25
C GLY A 45 -10.06 6.61 17.45
N ILE A 46 -10.62 5.43 17.15
CA ILE A 46 -9.93 4.44 16.32
C ILE A 46 -9.77 4.97 14.89
N HIS A 47 -8.61 4.71 14.28
CA HIS A 47 -8.34 5.01 12.88
C HIS A 47 -8.76 3.83 12.02
N PHE A 48 -9.58 4.07 11.02
CA PHE A 48 -10.06 3.05 10.09
C PHE A 48 -10.12 3.62 8.66
N PRO A 49 -10.10 2.76 7.63
CA PRO A 49 -10.21 3.21 6.23
C PRO A 49 -11.56 3.90 6.00
N ARG A 50 -11.56 5.03 5.29
CA ARG A 50 -12.77 5.81 5.03
C ARG A 50 -13.93 5.00 4.42
N GLY A 51 -13.65 3.93 3.69
CA GLY A 51 -14.64 3.02 3.10
C GLY A 51 -15.28 2.02 4.08
N GLU A 52 -14.64 1.70 5.20
CA GLU A 52 -15.13 0.68 6.15
C GLU A 52 -16.10 1.23 7.21
N GLY A 53 -16.12 2.55 7.42
CA GLY A 53 -16.97 3.15 8.45
C GLY A 53 -18.14 3.96 7.95
N VAL A 54 -18.97 4.35 8.90
CA VAL A 54 -20.25 5.01 8.70
C VAL A 54 -20.08 6.52 8.78
N ALA A 55 -20.53 7.24 7.76
CA ALA A 55 -20.56 8.70 7.75
C ALA A 55 -21.92 9.22 8.24
N ALA A 56 -21.93 10.13 9.21
CA ALA A 56 -23.15 10.73 9.72
C ALA A 56 -22.91 12.14 10.27
N GLY A 57 -23.71 13.11 9.80
CA GLY A 57 -23.67 14.48 10.33
C GLY A 57 -22.32 15.17 10.23
N GLY A 58 -21.52 14.88 9.19
CA GLY A 58 -20.16 15.41 9.02
C GLY A 58 -19.07 14.66 9.82
N HIS A 59 -19.44 13.70 10.66
CA HIS A 59 -18.51 12.87 11.42
C HIS A 59 -18.40 11.45 10.84
N ARG A 60 -17.31 10.75 11.16
CA ARG A 60 -17.02 9.38 10.74
C ARG A 60 -17.01 8.46 11.97
N PHE A 61 -17.57 7.27 11.82
CA PHE A 61 -17.69 6.27 12.88
C PHE A 61 -17.24 4.90 12.39
N CYS A 62 -16.55 4.13 13.24
CA CYS A 62 -16.11 2.78 12.85
C CYS A 62 -17.28 1.76 12.80
N SER A 63 -18.45 2.10 13.34
CA SER A 63 -19.64 1.25 13.33
C SER A 63 -20.92 2.07 13.53
N GLU A 64 -22.08 1.49 13.19
CA GLU A 64 -23.39 2.10 13.45
C GLU A 64 -23.66 2.28 14.94
N ALA A 65 -23.22 1.33 15.77
CA ALA A 65 -23.36 1.43 17.22
C ALA A 65 -22.68 2.68 17.80
N HIS A 66 -21.51 3.07 17.27
CA HIS A 66 -20.81 4.28 17.69
C HIS A 66 -21.44 5.56 17.15
N ARG A 67 -22.00 5.52 15.93
CA ARG A 67 -22.81 6.62 15.40
C ARG A 67 -24.00 6.89 16.32
N ASP A 68 -24.71 5.85 16.73
CA ASP A 68 -25.94 5.99 17.51
C ASP A 68 -25.64 6.43 18.95
N GLN A 69 -24.60 5.90 19.58
CA GLN A 69 -24.10 6.38 20.88
C GLN A 69 -23.68 7.85 20.84
N PHE A 70 -23.00 8.28 19.78
CA PHE A 70 -22.61 9.69 19.61
C PHE A 70 -23.82 10.61 19.38
N ARG A 71 -24.89 10.11 18.73
CA ARG A 71 -26.14 10.85 18.55
C ARG A 71 -26.99 10.89 19.82
N SER A 72 -26.99 9.83 20.62
CA SER A 72 -27.76 9.78 21.87
C SER A 72 -27.11 10.54 23.02
N SER A 73 -25.80 10.81 22.94
CA SER A 73 -25.04 11.58 23.95
C SER A 73 -25.00 13.08 23.69
N ARG A 74 -25.69 13.55 22.65
CA ARG A 74 -25.79 14.97 22.27
C ARG A 74 -27.24 15.44 22.41
#